data_AF-A0A2P2Q3Z7-F1
#
_entry.id   AF-A0A2P2Q3Z7-F1
#
_cell.length_a   1.000
_cell.length_b   1.000
_cell.length_c   1.000
_cell.angle_alpha   90.00
_cell.angle_beta   90.00
_cell.angle_gamma   90.00
#
_symmetry.space_group_name_H-M   'P 1'
#
loop_
_entity.id
_entity.type
_entity.pdbx_description
1 polymer ?
#
loop_
_entity_poly.entity_id
_entity_poly.type
_entity_poly.pdbx_seq_one_letter_code
_entity_poly.pdbx_strand_id
1 'polypeptide(L)'
;MSHSTEAQNHQNQQKHGPRCLPKRIILVRHGESQGNLDTAAYTTTPDNKIPLTQLGLTQGRLAGTHLRNLLSGSNNNNWRVYFYVSPYERTRSTLREIGRAFEREKIIGVREECRIREQDFGNFQVEERMKVIKETRERFGRFFYRFPEGESAADVFDRVSSFLDSVWRDIDMNRLHQEPDDELNLIIVSHGLTSRVFLMKWFKWTVKQFEHLNNLGNCGFRVMQLGQGGEYSLAIHHTEEEMLEWGFSPEMIADQKWRIHANKGEWNENCSWYLDGFFDHLKDSEEEADGKVNDSSSIC
;
A
#
# COMPACT_ATOMS: atom_id res chain seq x y z
N MET A 1 44.61 -23.33 -44.00
CA MET A 1 43.86 -22.07 -44.05
C MET A 1 42.64 -22.23 -43.15
N SER A 2 42.82 -21.84 -41.90
CA SER A 2 41.85 -21.97 -40.81
C SER A 2 41.22 -20.62 -40.56
N HIS A 3 39.93 -20.46 -40.85
CA HIS A 3 39.14 -19.33 -40.37
C HIS A 3 38.05 -19.87 -39.44
N SER A 4 38.37 -19.87 -38.14
CA SER A 4 37.42 -20.01 -37.04
C SER A 4 36.93 -18.61 -36.66
N THR A 5 35.65 -18.36 -36.91
CA THR A 5 34.93 -17.14 -36.49
C THR A 5 34.47 -17.33 -35.05
N GLU A 6 35.22 -16.82 -34.07
CA GLU A 6 34.76 -16.74 -32.69
C GLU A 6 33.94 -15.46 -32.49
N ALA A 7 32.62 -15.65 -32.37
CA ALA A 7 31.69 -14.62 -31.95
C ALA A 7 31.93 -14.30 -30.47
N GLN A 8 32.42 -13.09 -30.18
CA GLN A 8 32.49 -12.54 -28.84
C GLN A 8 31.08 -12.22 -28.34
N ASN A 9 30.53 -13.12 -27.53
CA ASN A 9 29.27 -12.93 -26.83
C ASN A 9 29.55 -12.13 -25.55
N HIS A 10 29.48 -10.79 -25.62
CA HIS A 10 29.53 -9.92 -24.44
C HIS A 10 28.22 -10.03 -23.66
N GLN A 11 28.15 -10.99 -22.73
CA GLN A 11 27.18 -10.95 -21.65
C GLN A 11 27.56 -9.85 -20.68
N ASN A 12 26.93 -8.69 -20.84
CA ASN A 12 27.01 -7.58 -19.91
C ASN A 12 26.16 -7.92 -18.67
N GLN A 13 26.69 -8.74 -17.76
CA GLN A 13 26.09 -8.97 -16.45
C GLN A 13 26.26 -7.68 -15.64
N GLN A 14 25.26 -6.80 -15.68
CA GLN A 14 25.13 -5.70 -14.72
C GLN A 14 25.01 -6.32 -13.32
N LYS A 15 26.12 -6.34 -12.58
CA LYS A 15 26.14 -6.61 -11.14
C LYS A 15 25.38 -5.48 -10.44
N HIS A 16 24.07 -5.65 -10.28
CA HIS A 16 23.29 -4.77 -9.40
C HIS A 16 23.82 -4.95 -7.97
N GLY A 17 24.33 -3.87 -7.37
CA GLY A 17 24.68 -3.85 -5.95
C GLY A 17 23.46 -4.17 -5.07
N PRO A 18 23.66 -4.35 -3.75
CA PRO A 18 22.55 -4.65 -2.84
C PRO A 18 21.45 -3.59 -2.97
N ARG A 19 20.22 -4.06 -3.19
CA ARG A 19 19.02 -3.20 -3.35
C ARG A 19 18.79 -2.41 -2.06
N CYS A 20 19.03 -1.11 -2.08
CA CYS A 20 18.70 -0.23 -0.97
C CYS A 20 17.19 0.06 -1.00
N LEU A 21 16.45 -0.53 -0.06
CA LEU A 21 15.02 -0.32 0.06
C LEU A 21 14.75 0.91 0.94
N PRO A 22 13.69 1.70 0.66
CA PRO A 22 13.24 2.72 1.59
C PRO A 22 13.05 2.15 3.00
N LYS A 23 13.50 2.88 4.02
CA LYS A 23 13.26 2.49 5.41
C LYS A 23 11.76 2.48 5.70
N ARG A 24 11.03 3.46 5.17
CA ARG A 24 9.58 3.60 5.36
C ARG A 24 8.87 3.99 4.07
N ILE A 25 7.65 3.50 3.94
CA ILE A 25 6.65 3.95 2.99
C ILE A 25 5.43 4.38 3.80
N ILE A 26 5.06 5.65 3.70
CA ILE A 26 4.02 6.26 4.52
C ILE A 26 2.88 6.72 3.62
N LEU A 27 1.70 6.12 3.80
CA LEU A 27 0.49 6.52 3.10
C LEU A 27 -0.25 7.57 3.90
N VAL A 28 -0.59 8.71 3.31
CA VAL A 28 -1.28 9.82 3.98
C VAL A 28 -2.56 10.13 3.21
N ARG A 29 -3.71 10.14 3.90
CA ARG A 29 -4.95 10.65 3.32
C ARG A 29 -4.95 12.18 3.39
N HIS A 30 -5.49 12.85 2.37
CA HIS A 30 -5.71 14.30 2.43
C HIS A 30 -6.51 14.75 3.68
N GLY A 31 -6.32 16.01 4.07
CA GLY A 31 -7.09 16.67 5.12
C GLY A 31 -8.55 16.85 4.76
N GLU A 32 -9.36 17.30 5.71
CA GLU A 32 -10.79 17.54 5.48
C GLU A 32 -10.99 18.49 4.30
N SER A 33 -11.86 18.08 3.37
CA SER A 33 -12.24 18.86 2.19
C SER A 33 -13.67 19.36 2.27
N GLN A 34 -14.02 20.36 1.45
CA GLN A 34 -15.41 20.82 1.36
C GLN A 34 -16.37 19.67 1.03
N GLY A 35 -15.95 18.75 0.16
CA GLY A 35 -16.69 17.54 -0.16
C GLY A 35 -16.74 16.46 0.94
N ASN A 36 -16.01 16.62 2.05
CA ASN A 36 -16.19 15.80 3.25
C ASN A 36 -17.25 16.38 4.19
N LEU A 37 -17.39 17.71 4.24
CA LEU A 37 -18.43 18.38 5.02
C LEU A 37 -19.79 18.29 4.34
N ASP A 38 -19.81 18.54 3.03
CA ASP A 38 -21.03 18.59 2.24
C ASP A 38 -20.82 17.95 0.87
N THR A 39 -21.53 16.84 0.64
CA THR A 39 -21.47 16.13 -0.64
C THR A 39 -22.05 16.94 -1.80
N ALA A 40 -22.87 17.98 -1.53
CA ALA A 40 -23.36 18.88 -2.56
C ALA A 40 -22.22 19.65 -3.25
N ALA A 41 -21.03 19.76 -2.64
CA ALA A 41 -19.86 20.34 -3.29
C ALA A 41 -19.50 19.66 -4.63
N TYR A 42 -19.75 18.34 -4.74
CA TYR A 42 -19.49 17.57 -5.97
C TYR A 42 -20.53 17.79 -7.09
N THR A 43 -21.57 18.60 -6.84
CA THR A 43 -22.57 18.98 -7.86
C THR A 43 -22.10 20.14 -8.74
N THR A 44 -21.26 21.02 -8.19
CA THR A 44 -20.84 22.27 -8.83
C THR A 44 -19.33 22.35 -9.04
N THR A 45 -18.56 21.63 -8.23
CA THR A 45 -17.10 21.61 -8.30
C THR A 45 -16.63 20.21 -8.70
N PRO A 46 -15.83 20.08 -9.78
CA PRO A 46 -15.22 18.81 -10.15
C PRO A 46 -14.41 18.21 -9.00
N ASP A 47 -14.47 16.89 -8.79
CA ASP A 47 -13.84 16.22 -7.64
C ASP A 47 -12.35 16.60 -7.48
N ASN A 48 -11.60 16.61 -8.59
CA ASN A 48 -10.17 16.96 -8.57
C ASN A 48 -9.88 18.40 -8.12
N LYS A 49 -10.86 19.30 -8.14
CA LYS A 49 -10.75 20.71 -7.75
C LYS A 49 -11.31 21.01 -6.36
N ILE A 50 -11.91 20.05 -5.67
CA ILE A 50 -12.48 20.26 -4.34
C ILE A 50 -11.37 20.70 -3.36
N PRO A 51 -11.48 21.88 -2.74
CA PRO A 51 -10.45 22.41 -1.86
C PRO A 51 -10.55 21.83 -0.44
N LEU A 52 -9.47 22.00 0.33
CA LEU A 52 -9.48 21.74 1.77
C LEU A 52 -10.33 22.77 2.53
N THR A 53 -10.82 22.38 3.69
CA THR A 53 -11.38 23.30 4.68
C THR A 53 -10.24 23.93 5.49
N GLN A 54 -10.56 24.96 6.30
CA GLN A 54 -9.57 25.53 7.21
C GLN A 54 -9.09 24.50 8.25
N LEU A 55 -9.98 23.60 8.69
CA LEU A 55 -9.62 22.47 9.54
C LEU A 55 -8.69 21.50 8.81
N GLY A 56 -8.97 21.18 7.55
CA GLY A 56 -8.11 20.34 6.71
C GLY A 56 -6.69 20.87 6.55
N LEU A 57 -6.52 22.20 6.44
CA LEU A 57 -5.20 22.84 6.43
C LEU A 57 -4.47 22.66 7.77
N THR A 58 -5.16 22.88 8.89
CA THR A 58 -4.59 22.68 10.23
C THR A 58 -4.21 21.22 10.48
N GLN A 59 -5.06 20.27 10.07
CA GLN A 59 -4.77 18.84 10.11
C GLN A 59 -3.48 18.51 9.33
N GLY A 60 -3.29 19.11 8.15
CA GLY A 60 -2.08 18.93 7.35
C GLY A 60 -0.81 19.39 8.06
N ARG A 61 -0.86 20.53 8.76
CA ARG A 61 0.26 21.04 9.56
C ARG A 61 0.62 20.09 10.71
N LEU A 62 -0.40 19.62 11.44
CA LEU A 62 -0.21 18.69 12.56
C LEU A 62 0.36 17.36 12.08
N ALA A 63 -0.16 16.81 10.98
CA ALA A 63 0.38 15.61 10.35
C ALA A 63 1.84 15.80 9.91
N GLY A 64 2.18 16.97 9.36
CA GLY A 64 3.56 17.33 9.03
C GLY A 64 4.49 17.24 10.24
N THR A 65 4.10 17.85 11.36
CA THR A 65 4.87 17.78 12.62
C THR A 65 5.04 16.34 13.11
N HIS A 66 3.97 15.54 13.11
CA HIS A 66 4.04 14.14 13.52
C HIS A 66 4.96 13.31 12.61
N LEU A 67 4.86 13.48 11.30
CA LEU A 67 5.71 12.79 10.34
C LEU A 67 7.18 13.19 10.51
N ARG A 68 7.48 14.47 10.67
CA ARG A 68 8.85 14.95 10.91
C ARG A 68 9.43 14.36 12.19
N ASN A 69 8.66 14.33 13.28
CA ASN A 69 9.08 13.72 14.54
C ASN A 69 9.33 12.22 14.38
N LEU A 70 8.46 11.51 13.66
CA LEU A 70 8.63 10.08 13.37
C LEU A 70 9.92 9.79 12.61
N LEU A 71 10.24 10.60 11.60
CA LEU A 71 11.49 10.43 10.82
C LEU A 71 12.73 10.82 11.64
N SER A 72 12.63 11.86 12.46
CA SER A 72 13.74 12.35 13.28
C SER A 72 14.03 11.48 14.51
N GLY A 73 13.10 10.61 14.91
CA GLY A 73 13.27 9.70 16.03
C GLY A 73 14.19 8.50 15.76
N SER A 74 14.65 8.32 14.52
CA SER A 74 15.68 7.31 14.20
C SER A 74 17.04 7.75 14.76
N ASN A 75 17.87 6.80 15.21
CA ASN A 75 19.25 7.09 15.61
C ASN A 75 20.11 7.62 14.44
N ASN A 76 19.62 7.50 13.20
CA ASN A 76 20.25 8.05 12.01
C ASN A 76 19.66 9.43 11.66
N ASN A 77 20.45 10.49 11.83
CA ASN A 77 20.05 11.84 11.42
C ASN A 77 20.19 12.11 9.91
N ASN A 78 20.59 11.12 9.10
CA ASN A 78 20.68 11.24 7.65
C ASN A 78 19.39 10.77 6.93
N TRP A 79 18.24 10.88 7.59
CA TRP A 79 16.96 10.59 6.95
C TRP A 79 16.64 11.58 5.82
N ARG A 80 16.10 11.06 4.73
CA ARG A 80 15.65 11.80 3.54
C ARG A 80 14.22 11.44 3.20
N VAL A 81 13.48 12.40 2.63
CA VAL A 81 12.09 12.20 2.23
C VAL A 81 11.85 12.52 0.75
N TYR A 82 11.18 11.59 0.06
CA TYR A 82 10.63 11.80 -1.26
C TYR A 82 9.11 11.75 -1.21
N PHE A 83 8.45 12.74 -1.82
CA PHE A 83 7.00 12.82 -1.84
C PHE A 83 6.41 12.34 -3.17
N TYR A 84 5.38 11.48 -3.10
CA TYR A 84 4.42 11.29 -4.18
C TYR A 84 3.11 11.96 -3.77
N VAL A 85 2.44 12.61 -4.72
CA VAL A 85 1.17 13.28 -4.44
C VAL A 85 0.18 13.10 -5.59
N SER A 86 -1.07 12.81 -5.25
CA SER A 86 -2.16 12.83 -6.22
C SER A 86 -2.35 14.25 -6.79
N PRO A 87 -2.72 14.39 -8.09
CA PRO A 87 -2.91 15.69 -8.73
C PRO A 87 -4.09 16.51 -8.18
N TYR A 88 -4.90 15.95 -7.27
CA TYR A 88 -6.09 16.63 -6.77
C TYR A 88 -5.73 17.81 -5.87
N GLU A 89 -6.51 18.89 -5.91
CA GLU A 89 -6.21 20.11 -5.17
C GLU A 89 -6.11 19.87 -3.66
N ARG A 90 -7.01 19.04 -3.10
CA ARG A 90 -6.98 18.65 -1.69
C ARG A 90 -5.68 17.94 -1.29
N THR A 91 -5.16 17.03 -2.11
CA THR A 91 -3.91 16.30 -1.81
C THR A 91 -2.69 17.20 -1.97
N ARG A 92 -2.67 18.06 -2.99
CA ARG A 92 -1.60 19.05 -3.19
C ARG A 92 -1.57 20.07 -2.04
N SER A 93 -2.73 20.55 -1.61
CA SER A 93 -2.85 21.43 -0.44
C SER A 93 -2.40 20.73 0.85
N THR A 94 -2.78 19.47 1.08
CA THR A 94 -2.29 18.70 2.23
C THR A 94 -0.77 18.56 2.20
N LEU A 95 -0.18 18.22 1.06
CA LEU A 95 1.27 18.14 0.92
C LEU A 95 1.96 19.47 1.25
N ARG A 96 1.42 20.60 0.76
CA ARG A 96 1.97 21.94 1.07
C ARG A 96 2.02 22.19 2.57
N GLU A 97 0.97 21.84 3.30
CA GLU A 97 0.92 22.04 4.75
C GLU A 97 1.79 21.05 5.53
N ILE A 98 1.88 19.79 5.09
CA ILE A 98 2.82 18.79 5.62
C ILE A 98 4.27 19.26 5.45
N GLY A 99 4.61 19.74 4.25
CA GLY A 99 5.96 20.16 3.89
C GLY A 99 6.52 21.30 4.73
N ARG A 100 5.66 22.09 5.39
CA ARG A 100 6.09 23.20 6.28
C ARG A 100 6.88 22.71 7.51
N ALA A 101 6.71 21.45 7.90
CA ALA A 101 7.42 20.86 9.04
C ALA A 101 8.83 20.36 8.71
N PHE A 102 9.21 20.33 7.43
CA PHE A 102 10.46 19.73 6.95
C PHE A 102 11.47 20.80 6.54
N GLU A 103 12.73 20.60 6.89
CA GLU A 103 13.85 21.38 6.34
C GLU A 103 14.03 21.04 4.85
N ARG A 104 14.36 22.05 4.01
CA ARG A 104 14.41 21.87 2.54
C ARG A 104 15.42 20.80 2.12
N GLU A 105 16.52 20.70 2.86
CA GLU A 105 17.64 19.79 2.66
C GLU A 105 17.25 18.32 2.94
N LYS A 106 16.20 18.09 3.72
CA LYS A 106 15.66 16.74 3.97
C LYS A 106 14.80 16.24 2.82
N ILE A 107 14.28 17.15 1.99
CA ILE A 107 13.36 16.83 0.89
C ILE A 107 14.16 16.63 -0.40
N ILE A 108 14.32 15.37 -0.81
CA ILE A 108 15.06 15.01 -2.02
C ILE A 108 14.25 15.20 -3.30
N GLY A 109 12.92 15.19 -3.22
CA GLY A 109 12.07 15.43 -4.37
C GLY A 109 10.57 15.29 -4.10
N VAL A 110 9.79 15.71 -5.09
CA VAL A 110 8.34 15.54 -5.14
C VAL A 110 7.93 15.17 -6.56
N ARG A 111 7.00 14.23 -6.70
CA ARG A 111 6.39 13.88 -7.98
C ARG A 111 4.87 13.82 -7.87
N GLU A 112 4.20 14.52 -8.77
CA GLU A 112 2.77 14.34 -8.98
C GLU A 112 2.52 13.01 -9.71
N GLU A 113 1.59 12.20 -9.20
CA GLU A 113 1.29 10.87 -9.74
C GLU A 113 -0.21 10.71 -9.95
N CYS A 114 -0.63 10.70 -11.22
CA CYS A 114 -2.03 10.58 -11.59
C CYS A 114 -2.67 9.25 -11.17
N ARG A 115 -1.88 8.17 -11.10
CA ARG A 115 -2.39 6.82 -10.77
C ARG A 115 -2.75 6.62 -9.30
N ILE A 116 -2.41 7.58 -8.41
CA ILE A 116 -2.79 7.57 -6.99
C ILE A 116 -3.91 8.56 -6.65
N ARG A 117 -4.69 9.00 -7.64
CA ARG A 117 -5.95 9.77 -7.45
C ARG A 117 -7.07 8.93 -6.83
N GLU A 118 -8.11 9.57 -6.29
CA GLU A 118 -9.26 8.84 -5.72
C GLU A 118 -10.02 8.05 -6.79
N GLN A 119 -10.81 7.06 -6.38
CA GLN A 119 -11.80 6.40 -7.24
C GLN A 119 -12.68 7.44 -7.93
N ASP A 120 -12.79 7.33 -9.25
CA ASP A 120 -13.72 8.15 -10.01
C ASP A 120 -15.17 7.71 -9.76
N PHE A 121 -16.05 8.67 -9.46
CA PHE A 121 -17.48 8.45 -9.26
C PHE A 121 -18.33 8.97 -10.45
N GLY A 122 -17.68 9.30 -11.57
CA GLY A 122 -18.28 10.01 -12.70
C GLY A 122 -18.13 11.53 -12.59
N ASN A 123 -18.71 12.25 -13.55
CA ASN A 123 -18.48 13.69 -13.73
C ASN A 123 -18.97 14.58 -12.56
N PHE A 124 -20.28 14.76 -12.45
CA PHE A 124 -20.92 15.51 -11.36
C PHE A 124 -21.87 14.58 -10.60
N GLN A 125 -21.84 14.68 -9.28
CA GLN A 125 -22.64 13.82 -8.42
C GLN A 125 -24.02 14.44 -8.23
N VAL A 126 -25.08 13.74 -8.67
CA VAL A 126 -26.47 14.12 -8.40
C VAL A 126 -26.91 13.43 -7.10
N GLU A 127 -27.35 14.20 -6.11
CA GLU A 127 -27.55 13.70 -4.74
C GLU A 127 -28.52 12.51 -4.66
N GLU A 128 -29.69 12.59 -5.31
CA GLU A 128 -30.66 11.49 -5.30
C GLU A 128 -30.12 10.23 -5.96
N ARG A 129 -29.35 10.39 -7.05
CA ARG A 129 -28.68 9.26 -7.72
C ARG A 129 -27.61 8.66 -6.82
N MET A 130 -26.84 9.48 -6.13
CA MET A 130 -25.78 9.01 -5.23
C MET A 130 -26.32 8.21 -4.06
N LYS A 131 -27.51 8.54 -3.55
CA LYS A 131 -28.16 7.74 -2.50
C LYS A 131 -28.47 6.31 -2.99
N VAL A 132 -29.13 6.19 -4.14
CA VAL A 132 -29.45 4.88 -4.76
C VAL A 132 -28.19 4.09 -5.09
N ILE A 133 -27.16 4.76 -5.61
CA ILE A 133 -25.86 4.16 -5.93
C ILE A 133 -25.19 3.60 -4.66
N LYS A 134 -25.19 4.34 -3.54
CA LYS A 134 -24.62 3.88 -2.27
C LYS A 134 -25.32 2.63 -1.75
N GLU A 135 -26.65 2.63 -1.73
CA GLU A 135 -27.46 1.48 -1.30
C GLU A 135 -27.22 0.24 -2.21
N THR A 136 -27.13 0.46 -3.53
CA THR A 136 -26.84 -0.62 -4.48
C THR A 136 -25.43 -1.18 -4.26
N ARG A 137 -24.45 -0.31 -4.02
CA ARG A 137 -23.06 -0.69 -3.76
C ARG A 137 -22.90 -1.53 -2.51
N GLU A 138 -23.61 -1.19 -1.43
CA GLU A 138 -23.58 -1.97 -0.18
C GLU A 138 -24.08 -3.39 -0.40
N ARG A 139 -25.11 -3.57 -1.25
CA ARG A 139 -25.65 -4.89 -1.60
C ARG A 139 -24.76 -5.66 -2.57
N PHE A 140 -24.06 -4.99 -3.49
CA PHE A 140 -23.24 -5.63 -4.52
C PHE A 140 -21.86 -6.07 -4.02
N GLY A 141 -21.29 -5.33 -3.06
CA GLY A 141 -19.91 -5.50 -2.63
C GLY A 141 -19.02 -4.34 -3.11
N ARG A 142 -18.08 -3.92 -2.27
CA ARG A 142 -17.37 -2.65 -2.44
C ARG A 142 -16.29 -2.72 -3.51
N PHE A 143 -15.70 -3.90 -3.73
CA PHE A 143 -14.52 -4.05 -4.58
C PHE A 143 -14.85 -4.02 -6.08
N PHE A 144 -15.85 -4.81 -6.49
CA PHE A 144 -16.21 -4.96 -7.90
C PHE A 144 -17.31 -4.00 -8.36
N TYR A 145 -18.00 -3.30 -7.46
CA TYR A 145 -19.01 -2.32 -7.85
C TYR A 145 -18.38 -1.18 -8.64
N ARG A 146 -18.82 -1.00 -9.89
CA ARG A 146 -18.41 0.09 -10.76
C ARG A 146 -19.46 1.19 -10.74
N PHE A 147 -19.03 2.41 -10.45
CA PHE A 147 -19.90 3.57 -10.54
C PHE A 147 -20.25 3.87 -12.01
N PRO A 148 -21.48 4.34 -12.31
CA PRO A 148 -21.81 4.82 -13.66
C PRO A 148 -20.82 5.90 -14.09
N GLU A 149 -20.21 5.73 -15.27
CA GLU A 149 -19.17 6.64 -15.81
C GLU A 149 -17.92 6.78 -14.92
N GLY A 150 -17.76 5.94 -13.89
CA GLY A 150 -16.66 5.99 -12.93
C GLY A 150 -15.84 4.71 -12.91
N GLU A 151 -15.08 4.54 -11.82
CA GLU A 151 -14.21 3.41 -11.57
C GLU A 151 -14.86 2.42 -10.58
N SER A 152 -14.46 1.16 -10.62
CA SER A 152 -14.56 0.20 -9.51
C SER A 152 -13.27 0.20 -8.70
N ALA A 153 -13.26 -0.40 -7.49
CA ALA A 153 -12.01 -0.53 -6.76
C ALA A 153 -11.00 -1.47 -7.47
N ALA A 154 -11.50 -2.41 -8.29
CA ALA A 154 -10.68 -3.23 -9.17
C ALA A 154 -9.96 -2.38 -10.25
N ASP A 155 -10.64 -1.40 -10.85
CA ASP A 155 -9.99 -0.47 -11.79
C ASP A 155 -8.90 0.37 -11.08
N VAL A 156 -9.16 0.78 -9.85
CA VAL A 156 -8.16 1.46 -9.00
C VAL A 156 -6.97 0.53 -8.71
N PHE A 157 -7.20 -0.75 -8.47
CA PHE A 157 -6.17 -1.76 -8.22
C PHE A 157 -5.19 -1.89 -9.39
N ASP A 158 -5.69 -1.86 -10.63
CA ASP A 158 -4.85 -1.98 -11.82
C ASP A 158 -3.92 -0.77 -11.98
N ARG A 159 -4.45 0.45 -11.86
CA ARG A 159 -3.61 1.66 -11.97
C ARG A 159 -2.62 1.81 -10.81
N VAL A 160 -3.00 1.41 -9.60
CA VAL A 160 -2.09 1.39 -8.43
C VAL A 160 -1.00 0.33 -8.62
N SER A 161 -1.32 -0.83 -9.21
CA SER A 161 -0.32 -1.84 -9.55
C SER A 161 0.75 -1.28 -10.49
N SER A 162 0.35 -0.59 -11.56
CA SER A 162 1.29 0.08 -12.48
C SER A 162 2.16 1.15 -11.80
N PHE A 163 1.59 1.89 -10.84
CA PHE A 163 2.35 2.83 -10.03
C PHE A 163 3.42 2.13 -9.19
N LEU A 164 3.07 1.03 -8.51
CA LEU A 164 4.03 0.23 -7.75
C LEU A 164 5.18 -0.28 -8.61
N ASP A 165 4.92 -0.73 -9.83
CA ASP A 165 5.98 -1.13 -10.77
C ASP A 165 6.94 0.02 -11.10
N SER A 166 6.45 1.26 -11.06
CA SER A 166 7.28 2.45 -11.28
C SER A 166 8.10 2.78 -10.03
N VAL A 167 7.51 2.66 -8.83
CA VAL A 167 8.23 2.81 -7.56
C VAL A 167 9.34 1.77 -7.43
N TRP A 168 9.07 0.50 -7.75
CA TRP A 168 10.07 -0.56 -7.73
C TRP A 168 11.21 -0.29 -8.69
N ARG A 169 10.91 0.16 -9.92
CA ARG A 169 11.94 0.56 -10.90
C ARG A 169 12.79 1.72 -10.41
N ASP A 170 12.19 2.74 -9.78
CA ASP A 170 12.94 3.87 -9.24
C ASP A 170 13.85 3.46 -8.07
N ILE A 171 13.40 2.50 -7.24
CA ILE A 171 14.21 1.89 -6.18
C ILE A 171 15.35 1.05 -6.78
N ASP A 172 15.07 0.20 -7.76
CA ASP A 172 16.06 -0.71 -8.40
C ASP A 172 17.15 0.06 -9.15
N MET A 173 16.78 1.18 -9.76
CA MET A 173 17.71 2.07 -10.44
C MET A 173 18.42 3.05 -9.50
N ASN A 174 18.21 2.92 -8.18
CA ASN A 174 18.78 3.79 -7.15
C ASN A 174 18.54 5.29 -7.38
N ARG A 175 17.42 5.66 -8.01
CA ARG A 175 17.13 7.05 -8.43
C ARG A 175 16.79 7.99 -7.27
N LEU A 176 16.52 7.43 -6.10
CA LEU A 176 16.01 8.13 -4.93
C LEU A 176 17.01 8.19 -3.77
N HIS A 177 18.23 7.65 -3.93
CA HIS A 177 19.31 7.81 -2.95
C HIS A 177 20.26 8.89 -3.44
N GLN A 178 20.61 9.85 -2.59
CA GLN A 178 21.64 10.85 -2.89
C GLN A 178 22.99 10.36 -2.39
N GLU A 179 23.03 9.84 -1.15
CA GLU A 179 24.22 9.31 -0.51
C GLU A 179 24.01 7.85 -0.04
N PRO A 180 25.07 7.03 0.07
CA PRO A 180 24.96 5.62 0.49
C PRO A 180 24.35 5.42 1.88
N ASP A 181 24.52 6.38 2.79
CA ASP A 181 24.06 6.32 4.18
C ASP A 181 22.69 7.00 4.40
N ASP A 182 22.02 7.44 3.33
CA ASP A 182 20.71 8.08 3.43
C ASP A 182 19.64 7.06 3.88
N GLU A 183 18.94 7.39 4.97
CA GLU A 183 17.74 6.64 5.36
C GLU A 183 16.55 7.18 4.55
N LEU A 184 16.27 6.54 3.40
CA LEU A 184 15.21 6.95 2.48
C LEU A 184 13.81 6.67 3.05
N ASN A 185 12.92 7.65 3.01
CA ASN A 185 11.51 7.53 3.36
C ASN A 185 10.63 8.04 2.21
N LEU A 186 9.63 7.24 1.82
CA LEU A 186 8.64 7.65 0.83
C LEU A 186 7.35 8.09 1.53
N ILE A 187 6.85 9.28 1.22
CA ILE A 187 5.55 9.76 1.71
C ILE A 187 4.60 9.94 0.53
N ILE A 188 3.48 9.23 0.55
CA ILE A 188 2.49 9.18 -0.53
C ILE A 188 1.21 9.86 -0.06
N VAL A 189 0.97 11.09 -0.51
CA VAL A 189 -0.24 11.87 -0.18
C VAL A 189 -1.34 11.57 -1.20
N SER A 190 -2.35 10.84 -0.77
CA SER A 190 -3.40 10.26 -1.61
C SER A 190 -4.77 10.31 -0.88
N HIS A 191 -5.61 9.30 -1.12
CA HIS A 191 -7.02 9.26 -0.76
C HIS A 191 -7.38 7.97 -0.03
N GLY A 192 -8.61 7.88 0.47
CA GLY A 192 -9.04 6.82 1.37
C GLY A 192 -9.08 5.45 0.70
N LEU A 193 -9.79 5.31 -0.43
CA LEU A 193 -9.87 4.03 -1.13
C LEU A 193 -8.52 3.64 -1.72
N THR A 194 -7.87 4.60 -2.39
CA THR A 194 -6.59 4.37 -3.06
C THR A 194 -5.51 3.87 -2.10
N SER A 195 -5.43 4.42 -0.88
CA SER A 195 -4.48 3.93 0.13
C SER A 195 -4.79 2.49 0.58
N ARG A 196 -6.06 2.11 0.69
CA ARG A 196 -6.42 0.71 1.00
C ARG A 196 -6.08 -0.24 -0.13
N VAL A 197 -6.30 0.18 -1.38
CA VAL A 197 -5.94 -0.60 -2.57
C VAL A 197 -4.43 -0.76 -2.66
N PHE A 198 -3.65 0.28 -2.34
CA PHE A 198 -2.20 0.18 -2.22
C PHE A 198 -1.79 -0.90 -1.22
N LEU A 199 -2.37 -0.89 0.00
CA LEU A 199 -2.05 -1.88 1.03
C LEU A 199 -2.46 -3.30 0.61
N MET A 200 -3.66 -3.45 0.03
CA MET A 200 -4.11 -4.72 -0.52
C MET A 200 -3.12 -5.26 -1.56
N LYS A 201 -2.69 -4.42 -2.50
CA LYS A 201 -1.73 -4.83 -3.53
C LYS A 201 -0.37 -5.16 -2.94
N TRP A 202 0.10 -4.38 -1.97
CA TRP A 202 1.41 -4.55 -1.35
C TRP A 202 1.49 -5.83 -0.54
N PHE A 203 0.53 -6.05 0.36
CA PHE A 203 0.46 -7.21 1.23
C PHE A 203 -0.27 -8.40 0.61
N LYS A 204 -0.67 -8.25 -0.66
CA LYS A 204 -1.35 -9.28 -1.45
C LYS A 204 -2.65 -9.77 -0.80
N TRP A 205 -3.33 -8.92 -0.04
CA TRP A 205 -4.57 -9.29 0.62
C TRP A 205 -5.67 -9.67 -0.38
N THR A 206 -6.51 -10.60 0.05
CA THR A 206 -7.66 -11.06 -0.73
C THR A 206 -8.72 -9.96 -0.87
N VAL A 207 -9.62 -10.13 -1.85
CA VAL A 207 -10.78 -9.24 -2.01
C VAL A 207 -11.63 -9.24 -0.72
N LYS A 208 -11.87 -10.41 -0.13
CA LYS A 208 -12.64 -10.55 1.11
C LYS A 208 -12.04 -9.71 2.25
N GLN A 209 -10.72 -9.76 2.44
CA GLN A 209 -10.04 -8.93 3.43
C GLN A 209 -10.19 -7.43 3.11
N PHE A 210 -10.04 -7.04 1.84
CA PHE A 210 -10.18 -5.65 1.43
C PHE A 210 -11.57 -5.06 1.73
N GLU A 211 -12.65 -5.83 1.57
CA GLU A 211 -14.01 -5.33 1.76
C GLU A 211 -14.29 -4.85 3.18
N HIS A 212 -13.62 -5.45 4.17
CA HIS A 212 -13.71 -5.09 5.60
C HIS A 212 -12.89 -3.85 5.97
N LEU A 213 -11.97 -3.42 5.11
CA LEU A 213 -11.08 -2.31 5.44
C LEU A 213 -11.81 -0.97 5.54
N ASN A 214 -11.43 -0.20 6.55
CA ASN A 214 -11.90 1.15 6.81
C ASN A 214 -10.96 2.20 6.20
N ASN A 215 -11.55 3.29 5.70
CA ASN A 215 -10.78 4.43 5.19
C ASN A 215 -10.01 5.09 6.34
N LEU A 216 -8.80 5.58 6.05
CA LEU A 216 -8.04 6.42 6.98
C LEU A 216 -8.86 7.68 7.32
N GLY A 217 -8.74 8.22 8.53
CA GLY A 217 -9.25 9.56 8.85
C GLY A 217 -8.58 10.66 8.01
N ASN A 218 -9.13 11.88 8.00
CA ASN A 218 -8.51 13.01 7.31
C ASN A 218 -7.13 13.33 7.92
N CYS A 219 -6.10 13.47 7.08
CA CYS A 219 -4.68 13.51 7.47
C CYS A 219 -4.19 12.31 8.30
N GLY A 220 -5.00 11.25 8.44
CA GLY A 220 -4.53 9.98 8.99
C GLY A 220 -3.48 9.36 8.06
N PHE A 221 -2.47 8.73 8.65
CA PHE A 221 -1.42 8.09 7.90
C PHE A 221 -1.11 6.68 8.42
N ARG A 222 -0.59 5.83 7.53
CA ARG A 222 -0.14 4.47 7.84
C ARG A 222 1.31 4.32 7.42
N VAL A 223 2.15 3.96 8.39
CA VAL A 223 3.59 3.76 8.25
C VAL A 223 3.89 2.28 8.02
N MET A 224 4.36 1.95 6.84
CA MET A 224 4.96 0.66 6.53
C MET A 224 6.46 0.80 6.72
N GLN A 225 7.05 0.08 7.66
CA GLN A 225 8.50 0.13 7.90
C GLN A 225 9.15 -1.19 7.50
N LEU A 226 10.32 -1.10 6.88
CA LEU A 226 11.17 -2.25 6.58
C LEU A 226 11.70 -2.85 7.90
N GLY A 227 11.27 -4.09 8.16
CA GLY A 227 11.72 -4.94 9.25
C GLY A 227 13.15 -5.44 9.05
N GLN A 228 13.68 -6.16 10.04
CA GLN A 228 15.10 -6.58 10.04
C GLN A 228 15.40 -7.61 8.95
N GLY A 229 14.43 -8.48 8.64
CA GLY A 229 14.58 -9.49 7.59
C GLY A 229 14.27 -8.97 6.17
N GLY A 230 13.92 -7.69 6.01
CA GLY A 230 13.73 -7.07 4.69
C GLY A 230 12.29 -7.10 4.14
N GLU A 231 11.32 -7.47 4.97
CA GLU A 231 9.89 -7.33 4.67
C GLU A 231 9.32 -6.05 5.31
N TYR A 232 8.33 -5.44 4.68
CA TYR A 232 7.63 -4.28 5.26
C TYR A 232 6.55 -4.75 6.22
N SER A 233 6.37 -4.05 7.34
CA SER A 233 5.30 -4.30 8.30
C SER A 233 4.66 -3.00 8.78
N LEU A 234 3.35 -3.06 9.00
CA LEU A 234 2.59 -2.03 9.72
C LEU A 234 2.73 -2.17 11.25
N ALA A 235 2.93 -3.38 11.77
CA ALA A 235 2.95 -3.67 13.21
C ALA A 235 4.17 -3.09 13.96
N ILE A 236 5.09 -2.43 13.26
CA ILE A 236 6.22 -1.71 13.87
C ILE A 236 5.78 -0.37 14.47
N HIS A 237 4.82 0.31 13.84
CA HIS A 237 4.38 1.66 14.23
C HIS A 237 2.93 1.72 14.68
N HIS A 238 2.16 0.66 14.48
CA HIS A 238 0.73 0.62 14.78
C HIS A 238 0.41 -0.53 15.70
N THR A 239 -0.46 -0.28 16.67
CA THR A 239 -0.89 -1.29 17.63
C THR A 239 -1.89 -2.27 17.01
N GLU A 240 -2.14 -3.37 17.70
CA GLU A 240 -3.14 -4.35 17.28
C GLU A 240 -4.55 -3.75 17.29
N GLU A 241 -4.86 -2.92 18.30
CA GLU A 241 -6.13 -2.22 18.43
C GLU A 241 -6.38 -1.28 17.24
N GLU A 242 -5.38 -0.50 16.84
CA GLU A 242 -5.48 0.38 15.68
C GLU A 242 -5.74 -0.41 14.39
N MET A 243 -5.04 -1.54 14.20
CA MET A 243 -5.25 -2.39 13.03
C MET A 243 -6.64 -3.04 13.00
N LEU A 244 -7.16 -3.47 14.16
CA LEU A 244 -8.53 -3.97 14.29
C LEU A 244 -9.55 -2.88 13.93
N GLU A 245 -9.38 -1.66 14.42
CA GLU A 245 -10.23 -0.51 14.06
C GLU A 245 -10.20 -0.20 12.57
N TRP A 246 -9.09 -0.50 11.88
CA TRP A 246 -8.98 -0.37 10.43
C TRP A 246 -9.63 -1.50 9.64
N GLY A 247 -10.20 -2.49 10.33
CA GLY A 247 -10.88 -3.63 9.74
C GLY A 247 -9.94 -4.77 9.35
N PHE A 248 -8.75 -4.87 9.95
CA PHE A 248 -7.86 -6.00 9.72
C PHE A 248 -8.40 -7.21 10.48
N SER A 249 -8.37 -8.38 9.84
CA SER A 249 -8.69 -9.62 10.54
C SER A 249 -7.52 -10.04 11.44
N PRO A 250 -7.75 -10.90 12.46
CA PRO A 250 -6.68 -11.42 13.31
C PRO A 250 -5.52 -12.04 12.51
N GLU A 251 -5.83 -12.71 11.40
CA GLU A 251 -4.83 -13.32 10.51
C GLU A 251 -3.98 -12.28 9.79
N MET A 252 -4.59 -11.17 9.33
CA MET A 252 -3.84 -10.06 8.74
C MET A 252 -2.87 -9.45 9.75
N ILE A 253 -3.31 -9.29 11.01
CA ILE A 253 -2.49 -8.75 12.09
C ILE A 253 -1.34 -9.70 12.43
N ALA A 254 -1.61 -11.01 12.50
CA ALA A 254 -0.58 -12.02 12.70
C ALA A 254 0.48 -11.98 11.59
N ASP A 255 0.07 -11.86 10.33
CA ASP A 255 0.99 -11.67 9.19
C ASP A 255 1.83 -10.39 9.36
N GLN A 256 1.23 -9.26 9.75
CA GLN A 256 1.98 -8.02 9.99
C GLN A 256 3.01 -8.18 11.12
N LYS A 257 2.68 -8.86 12.21
CA LYS A 257 3.62 -9.14 13.32
C LYS A 257 4.76 -10.06 12.87
N TRP A 258 4.46 -11.10 12.09
CA TRP A 258 5.47 -12.01 11.53
C TRP A 258 6.44 -11.28 10.60
N ARG A 259 5.95 -10.38 9.74
CA ARG A 259 6.77 -9.57 8.81
C ARG A 259 7.82 -8.66 9.46
N ILE A 260 7.72 -8.40 10.77
CA ILE A 260 8.73 -7.60 11.50
C ILE A 260 10.11 -8.29 11.44
N HIS A 261 10.11 -9.63 11.50
CA HIS A 261 11.31 -10.46 11.62
C HIS A 261 11.54 -11.39 10.43
N ALA A 262 10.54 -11.57 9.56
CA ALA A 262 10.62 -12.44 8.38
C ALA A 262 11.75 -12.04 7.42
N ASN A 263 12.55 -13.01 7.00
CA ASN A 263 13.58 -12.81 5.99
C ASN A 263 12.98 -12.73 4.58
N LYS A 264 13.63 -11.95 3.72
CA LYS A 264 13.22 -11.77 2.33
C LYS A 264 13.11 -13.11 1.61
N GLY A 265 11.93 -13.40 1.07
CA GLY A 265 11.66 -14.64 0.35
C GLY A 265 11.22 -15.81 1.24
N GLU A 266 11.22 -15.65 2.56
CA GLU A 266 10.53 -16.60 3.44
C GLU A 266 9.04 -16.57 3.13
N TRP A 267 8.49 -17.77 3.01
CA TRP A 267 7.06 -17.98 2.91
C TRP A 267 6.51 -18.09 4.31
N ASN A 268 5.43 -17.36 4.61
CA ASN A 268 4.69 -17.61 5.83
C ASN A 268 3.87 -18.89 5.60
N GLU A 269 4.44 -20.05 5.96
CA GLU A 269 3.73 -21.35 5.86
C GLU A 269 2.47 -21.36 6.74
N ASN A 270 2.41 -20.52 7.77
CA ASN A 270 1.22 -20.31 8.60
C ASN A 270 0.25 -19.26 8.03
N CYS A 271 0.52 -18.68 6.84
CA CYS A 271 -0.46 -17.87 6.12
C CYS A 271 -1.45 -18.78 5.39
N SER A 272 -2.56 -19.04 6.06
CA SER A 272 -3.67 -19.90 5.62
C SER A 272 -4.35 -19.52 4.29
N TRP A 273 -3.89 -18.52 3.53
CA TRP A 273 -4.62 -17.94 2.39
C TRP A 273 -3.94 -18.09 1.03
N TYR A 274 -2.85 -18.86 0.94
CA TYR A 274 -2.25 -19.25 -0.35
C TYR A 274 -2.47 -20.71 -0.72
N LEU A 275 -2.20 -21.66 0.19
CA LEU A 275 -2.45 -23.09 -0.04
C LEU A 275 -3.72 -23.53 0.69
N ASP A 276 -3.73 -23.43 2.01
CA ASP A 276 -4.81 -23.99 2.84
C ASP A 276 -6.19 -23.37 2.54
N GLY A 277 -6.25 -22.07 2.25
CA GLY A 277 -7.52 -21.38 1.97
C GLY A 277 -8.21 -21.81 0.66
N PHE A 278 -7.51 -22.51 -0.22
CA PHE A 278 -8.06 -23.05 -1.46
C PHE A 278 -8.07 -24.59 -1.49
N PHE A 279 -7.17 -25.23 -0.75
CA PHE A 279 -6.92 -26.67 -0.80
C PHE A 279 -7.08 -27.36 0.56
N ASP A 280 -7.72 -26.72 1.55
CA ASP A 280 -8.10 -27.28 2.86
C ASP A 280 -8.77 -28.66 2.80
N HIS A 281 -9.46 -28.96 1.70
CA HIS A 281 -10.17 -30.20 1.45
C HIS A 281 -9.30 -31.29 0.81
N LEU A 282 -8.10 -30.96 0.33
CA LEU A 282 -7.14 -31.94 -0.17
C LEU A 282 -6.40 -32.54 1.02
N LYS A 283 -6.53 -33.86 1.19
CA LYS A 283 -5.77 -34.59 2.21
C LYS A 283 -4.31 -34.69 1.79
N ASP A 284 -3.39 -34.49 2.74
CA ASP A 284 -1.98 -34.78 2.53
C ASP A 284 -1.81 -36.26 2.16
N SER A 285 -1.03 -36.52 1.10
CA SER A 285 -0.91 -37.84 0.48
C SER A 285 -0.09 -38.85 1.30
N GLU A 286 0.11 -38.64 2.60
CA GLU A 286 0.94 -39.49 3.46
C GLU A 286 0.15 -40.38 4.45
N GLU A 287 -1.19 -40.31 4.50
CA GLU A 287 -1.99 -41.15 5.41
C GLU A 287 -2.62 -42.43 4.79
N GLU A 288 -2.24 -42.85 3.58
CA GLU A 288 -2.71 -44.12 2.99
C GLU A 288 -1.59 -45.16 2.75
N ALA A 289 -0.54 -45.17 3.58
CA ALA A 289 0.53 -46.17 3.47
C ALA A 289 0.77 -47.04 4.72
N ASP A 290 -0.11 -47.04 5.73
CA ASP A 290 0.09 -47.90 6.92
C ASP A 290 -1.18 -48.65 7.40
N GLY A 291 -1.89 -49.24 6.45
CA GLY A 291 -3.11 -49.98 6.73
C GLY A 291 -3.30 -51.21 5.86
N LYS A 292 -2.34 -52.15 5.86
CA LYS A 292 -2.56 -53.57 5.50
C LYS A 292 -1.31 -54.45 5.73
N VAL A 293 -1.02 -54.78 6.98
CA VAL A 293 -0.45 -56.10 7.31
C VAL A 293 -1.14 -56.60 8.58
N ASN A 294 -2.15 -57.44 8.39
CA ASN A 294 -2.64 -58.35 9.42
C ASN A 294 -3.18 -59.61 8.72
N ASP A 295 -2.34 -60.63 8.66
CA ASP A 295 -2.70 -62.06 8.65
C ASP A 295 -1.36 -62.82 8.71
N SER A 296 -1.10 -63.81 9.54
CA SER A 296 -1.88 -64.55 10.53
C SER A 296 -0.85 -65.41 11.27
N SER A 297 -0.74 -65.30 12.59
CA SER A 297 -0.05 -66.32 13.38
C SER A 297 -1.04 -67.46 13.65
N SER A 298 -0.83 -68.61 13.01
CA SER A 298 -1.45 -69.86 13.46
C SER A 298 -0.66 -71.09 13.04
N ILE A 299 -0.30 -71.84 14.09
CA ILE A 299 -0.03 -73.29 14.18
C ILE A 299 1.45 -73.70 14.11
N CYS A 300 1.94 -74.12 15.29
CA CYS A 300 2.95 -75.12 15.62
C CYS A 300 4.29 -75.14 14.88
#